data_AF-A0A7J3A0P6-F1
#
_entry.id   AF-A0A7J3A0P6-F1
#
_cell.length_a   1.000
_cell.length_b   1.000
_cell.length_c   1.000
_cell.angle_alpha   90.00
_cell.angle_beta   90.00
_cell.angle_gamma   90.00
#
_symmetry.space_group_name_H-M   'P 1'
#
loop_
_entity.id
_entity.type
_entity.pdbx_description
1 polymer ?
#
loop_
_entity_poly.entity_id
_entity_poly.type
_entity_poly.pdbx_seq_one_letter_code
_entity_poly.pdbx_strand_id
1 'polypeptide(L)'
;MGHGRDLDILVVVNYLEDLKEKISLEEKIIEYLNRLFNYFITLDVHVLDIRGLDKNMEVGGFLSGLALGYGVVYDRLDIEEKILKMLEKLKEHSYIYVNRHGEWNISKIAKITLDMKKKNKT
;
A
#
# COMPACT_ATOMS: atom_id res chain seq x y z
N MET A 1 10.22 8.17 -7.56
CA MET A 1 8.73 8.13 -7.56
C MET A 1 8.29 8.20 -9.01
N GLY A 2 7.51 7.20 -9.39
CA GLY A 2 7.46 6.57 -10.69
C GLY A 2 7.08 7.45 -11.87
N HIS A 3 7.49 7.01 -13.06
CA HIS A 3 6.91 7.50 -14.30
C HIS A 3 5.44 7.08 -14.31
N GLY A 4 4.54 7.85 -14.94
CA GLY A 4 3.07 7.69 -14.82
C GLY A 4 2.44 6.42 -15.41
N ARG A 5 3.11 5.26 -15.29
CA ARG A 5 2.71 3.90 -15.69
C ARG A 5 3.17 2.83 -14.69
N ASP A 6 3.65 3.22 -13.51
CA ASP A 6 4.05 2.29 -12.46
C ASP A 6 2.83 2.03 -11.56
N LEU A 7 2.43 0.75 -11.42
CA LEU A 7 1.35 0.31 -10.54
C LEU A 7 1.95 -0.45 -9.36
N ASP A 8 1.82 0.13 -8.16
CA ASP A 8 2.20 -0.52 -6.90
C ASP A 8 1.10 -1.48 -6.45
N ILE A 9 1.47 -2.74 -6.19
CA ILE A 9 0.58 -3.80 -5.73
C ILE A 9 1.08 -4.31 -4.39
N LEU A 10 0.25 -4.16 -3.36
CA LEU A 10 0.49 -4.80 -2.06
C LEU A 10 -0.29 -6.11 -1.97
N VAL A 11 0.41 -7.19 -1.71
CA VAL A 11 -0.17 -8.50 -1.41
C VAL A 11 0.13 -8.86 0.03
N VAL A 12 -0.92 -9.09 0.81
CA VAL A 12 -0.79 -9.52 2.19
C VAL A 12 -1.21 -10.97 2.31
N VAL A 13 -0.30 -11.79 2.83
CA VAL A 13 -0.55 -13.20 3.14
C VAL A 13 -0.57 -13.41 4.65
N ASN A 14 -1.15 -14.53 5.08
CA ASN A 14 -1.24 -14.82 6.51
C ASN A 14 0.15 -15.02 7.15
N TYR A 15 1.04 -15.72 6.43
CA TYR A 15 2.37 -16.07 6.91
C TYR A 15 3.35 -16.19 5.74
N LEU A 16 4.60 -15.81 5.99
CA LEU A 16 5.77 -16.08 5.16
C LEU A 16 6.81 -16.77 6.02
N GLU A 17 7.37 -17.86 5.53
CA GLU A 17 8.40 -18.64 6.21
C GLU A 17 9.72 -17.89 6.26
N ASP A 18 10.17 -17.36 5.12
CA ASP A 18 11.42 -16.64 5.01
C ASP A 18 11.43 -15.60 3.87
N LEU A 19 12.55 -14.89 3.75
CA LEU A 19 12.76 -13.89 2.70
C LEU A 19 12.78 -14.51 1.29
N LYS A 20 13.18 -15.76 1.15
CA LYS A 20 13.26 -16.45 -0.14
C LYS A 20 11.85 -16.77 -0.66
N GLU A 21 10.94 -17.21 0.22
CA GLU A 21 9.54 -17.38 -0.12
C GLU A 21 8.91 -16.06 -0.56
N LYS A 22 9.15 -14.98 0.19
CA LYS A 22 8.70 -13.63 -0.16
C LYS A 22 9.12 -13.26 -1.59
N ILE A 23 10.42 -13.30 -1.88
CA ILE A 23 10.97 -12.93 -3.19
C ILE A 23 10.40 -13.84 -4.29
N SER A 24 10.30 -15.14 -4.04
CA SER A 24 9.72 -16.08 -5.01
C SER A 24 8.26 -15.77 -5.34
N LEU A 25 7.46 -15.35 -4.36
CA LEU A 25 6.08 -14.94 -4.59
C LEU A 25 5.99 -13.63 -5.38
N GLU A 26 6.81 -12.64 -5.03
CA GLU A 26 6.89 -11.36 -5.76
C GLU A 26 7.23 -11.61 -7.24
N GLU A 27 8.29 -12.37 -7.53
CA GLU A 27 8.70 -12.70 -8.90
C GLU A 27 7.59 -13.44 -9.68
N LYS A 28 6.94 -14.42 -9.06
CA LYS A 28 5.86 -15.19 -9.70
C LYS A 28 4.65 -14.31 -10.05
N ILE A 29 4.27 -13.41 -9.15
CA ILE A 29 3.14 -12.50 -9.35
C ILE A 29 3.50 -11.50 -10.45
N ILE A 30 4.70 -10.91 -10.39
CA ILE A 30 5.19 -9.97 -11.41
C ILE A 30 5.17 -10.64 -12.79
N GLU A 31 5.73 -11.84 -12.92
CA GLU A 31 5.77 -12.56 -14.20
C GLU A 31 4.36 -12.87 -14.72
N TYR A 32 3.46 -13.32 -13.86
CA TYR A 32 2.07 -13.59 -14.25
C TYR A 32 1.35 -12.33 -14.73
N LEU A 33 1.46 -11.23 -13.99
CA LEU A 33 0.79 -9.98 -14.33
C LEU A 33 1.40 -9.32 -15.57
N ASN A 34 2.72 -9.36 -15.71
CA ASN A 34 3.41 -8.86 -16.91
C ASN A 34 2.92 -9.56 -18.17
N ARG A 35 2.77 -10.89 -18.12
CA ARG A 35 2.19 -11.67 -19.22
C ARG A 35 0.74 -11.30 -19.49
N LEU A 36 -0.06 -11.06 -18.45
CA LEU A 36 -1.46 -10.65 -18.59
C LEU A 36 -1.59 -9.27 -19.25
N PHE A 37 -0.71 -8.33 -18.92
CA PHE A 37 -0.71 -6.96 -19.43
C PHE A 37 0.25 -6.72 -20.61
N ASN A 38 0.77 -7.79 -21.23
CA ASN A 38 1.73 -7.72 -22.34
C ASN A 38 2.92 -6.77 -22.08
N TYR A 39 3.42 -6.72 -20.85
CA TYR A 39 4.55 -5.87 -20.43
C TYR A 39 4.35 -4.36 -20.72
N PHE A 40 3.11 -3.90 -20.87
CA PHE A 40 2.81 -2.50 -21.20
C PHE A 40 2.88 -1.57 -19.96
N ILE A 41 2.75 -2.15 -18.77
CA ILE A 41 2.67 -1.46 -17.48
C ILE A 41 3.82 -1.96 -16.62
N THR A 42 4.49 -1.06 -15.91
CA THR A 42 5.47 -1.46 -14.89
C THR A 42 4.73 -1.80 -13.61
N LEU A 43 5.02 -2.95 -13.02
CA LEU A 43 4.38 -3.41 -11.79
C LEU A 43 5.43 -3.50 -10.69
N ASP A 44 5.16 -2.87 -9.56
CA ASP A 44 5.95 -3.05 -8.34
C ASP A 44 5.12 -3.84 -7.33
N VAL A 45 5.50 -5.10 -7.08
CA VAL A 45 4.74 -6.01 -6.22
C VAL A 45 5.48 -6.18 -4.91
N HIS A 46 4.80 -5.82 -3.82
CA HIS A 46 5.29 -6.01 -2.46
C HIS A 46 4.46 -7.09 -1.75
N VAL A 47 5.09 -8.17 -1.32
CA VAL A 47 4.46 -9.23 -0.54
C VAL A 47 4.85 -9.09 0.92
N LEU A 48 3.85 -9.00 1.82
CA LEU A 48 4.04 -8.94 3.26
C LEU A 48 3.22 -10.02 3.97
N ASP A 49 3.74 -10.54 5.08
CA ASP A 49 2.91 -11.25 6.05
C ASP A 49 2.26 -10.25 7.02
N ILE A 50 1.32 -10.70 7.87
CA ILE A 50 0.64 -9.82 8.83
C ILE A 50 1.64 -9.12 9.76
N ARG A 51 2.70 -9.81 10.18
CA ARG A 51 3.73 -9.24 11.07
C ARG A 51 4.51 -8.13 10.36
N GLY A 52 4.88 -8.36 9.11
CA GLY A 52 5.56 -7.39 8.25
C GLY A 52 4.67 -6.19 7.95
N LEU A 53 3.38 -6.42 7.72
CA LEU A 53 2.39 -5.37 7.53
C LEU A 53 2.30 -4.47 8.76
N ASP A 54 2.09 -5.05 9.95
CA ASP A 54 1.92 -4.29 11.19
C ASP A 54 3.16 -3.42 11.48
N LYS A 55 4.38 -3.92 11.22
CA LYS A 55 5.62 -3.14 11.32
C LYS A 55 5.69 -1.96 10.35
N ASN A 56 5.08 -2.10 9.17
CA ASN A 56 5.08 -1.06 8.13
C ASN A 56 3.89 -0.10 8.25
N MET A 57 2.95 -0.35 9.18
CA MET A 57 1.80 0.51 9.49
C MET A 57 2.12 1.63 10.49
N GLU A 58 3.37 1.76 10.92
CA GLU A 58 3.80 2.90 11.72
C GLU A 58 3.86 4.18 10.88
N VAL A 59 3.62 5.33 11.52
CA VAL A 59 3.67 6.64 10.88
C VAL A 59 5.08 6.89 10.33
N GLY A 60 5.20 7.13 9.03
CA GLY A 60 6.48 7.28 8.34
C GLY A 60 7.05 5.97 7.78
N GLY A 61 6.38 4.83 8.01
CA GLY A 61 6.70 3.55 7.36
C GLY A 61 6.27 3.51 5.89
N PHE A 62 6.66 2.45 5.19
CA PHE A 62 6.39 2.24 3.75
C PHE A 62 4.91 2.46 3.38
N LEU A 63 3.99 1.98 4.20
CA LEU A 63 2.56 2.07 3.91
C LEU A 63 1.99 3.47 4.11
N SER A 64 2.70 4.37 4.79
CA SER A 64 2.26 5.76 4.96
C SER A 64 2.13 6.49 3.62
N GLY A 65 2.91 6.10 2.60
CA GLY A 65 2.77 6.61 1.24
C GLY A 65 1.69 5.86 0.45
N LEU A 66 1.72 4.53 0.49
CA LEU A 66 0.84 3.68 -0.32
C LEU A 66 -0.64 3.77 0.09
N ALA A 67 -0.92 3.91 1.39
CA ALA A 67 -2.28 3.97 1.91
C ALA A 67 -3.02 5.28 1.59
N LEU A 68 -2.34 6.28 1.03
CA LEU A 68 -2.94 7.57 0.71
C LEU A 68 -3.80 7.52 -0.55
N GLY A 69 -3.64 6.50 -1.39
CA GLY A 69 -4.48 6.29 -2.57
C GLY A 69 -4.41 4.84 -3.00
N TYR A 70 -5.35 4.02 -2.51
CA TYR A 70 -5.38 2.58 -2.80
C TYR A 70 -6.78 2.08 -3.17
N GLY A 71 -6.82 1.05 -4.01
CA GLY A 71 -8.00 0.24 -4.29
C GLY A 71 -7.88 -1.14 -3.63
N VAL A 72 -8.97 -1.67 -3.09
CA VAL A 72 -9.01 -3.06 -2.61
C VAL A 72 -9.53 -3.93 -3.74
N VAL A 73 -8.69 -4.83 -4.23
CA VAL A 73 -9.11 -5.85 -5.21
C VAL A 73 -9.73 -7.05 -4.50
N TYR A 74 -9.17 -7.41 -3.34
CA TYR A 74 -9.59 -8.56 -2.56
C TYR A 74 -9.09 -8.45 -1.11
N ASP A 75 -9.93 -8.76 -0.13
CA ASP A 75 -9.58 -8.77 1.28
C ASP A 75 -10.33 -9.89 2.03
N ARG A 76 -9.58 -10.82 2.63
CA ARG A 76 -10.11 -11.85 3.56
C ARG A 76 -9.41 -11.84 4.91
N LEU A 77 -8.48 -10.91 5.13
CA LEU A 77 -7.68 -10.81 6.35
C LEU A 77 -7.95 -9.49 7.09
N ASP A 78 -9.03 -8.80 6.73
CA ASP A 78 -9.45 -7.49 7.25
C ASP A 78 -8.32 -6.44 7.19
N ILE A 79 -7.54 -6.50 6.11
CA ILE A 79 -6.41 -5.60 5.86
C ILE A 79 -6.88 -4.18 5.63
N GLU A 80 -8.00 -3.99 4.93
CA GLU A 80 -8.55 -2.67 4.71
C GLU A 80 -8.90 -2.00 6.04
N GLU A 81 -9.47 -2.73 7.01
CA GLU A 81 -9.78 -2.17 8.32
C GLU A 81 -8.51 -1.71 9.06
N LYS A 82 -7.43 -2.48 8.99
CA LYS A 82 -6.14 -2.09 9.54
C LYS A 82 -5.59 -0.82 8.87
N ILE A 83 -5.68 -0.71 7.55
CA ILE A 83 -5.26 0.49 6.80
C ILE A 83 -6.11 1.71 7.22
N LEU A 84 -7.43 1.56 7.34
CA LEU A 84 -8.31 2.64 7.77
C LEU A 84 -7.96 3.13 9.19
N LYS A 85 -7.69 2.21 10.12
CA LYS A 85 -7.21 2.57 11.47
C LYS A 85 -5.88 3.31 11.45
N MET A 86 -4.96 2.93 10.56
CA MET A 86 -3.70 3.65 10.36
C MET A 86 -3.94 5.06 9.83
N LEU A 87 -4.81 5.23 8.83
CA LEU A 87 -5.16 6.55 8.30
C LEU A 87 -5.83 7.44 9.35
N GLU A 88 -6.64 6.86 10.26
CA GLU A 88 -7.24 7.60 11.38
C GLU A 88 -6.17 8.16 12.32
N LYS A 89 -5.14 7.37 12.65
CA LYS A 89 -3.97 7.84 13.40
C LYS A 89 -3.20 8.92 12.63
N LEU A 90 -2.94 8.71 11.33
CA LEU A 90 -2.20 9.65 10.49
C LEU A 90 -2.90 11.02 10.38
N LYS A 91 -4.23 11.04 10.35
CA LYS A 91 -5.03 12.27 10.33
C LYS A 91 -4.74 13.15 11.55
N GLU A 92 -4.46 12.56 12.70
CA GLU A 92 -4.29 13.26 13.98
C GLU A 92 -2.86 13.79 14.17
N HIS A 93 -1.89 13.21 13.48
CA HIS A 93 -0.48 13.60 13.58
C HIS A 93 -0.14 14.55 12.45
N SER A 94 0.31 15.79 12.73
CA SER A 94 0.82 16.71 11.70
C SER A 94 2.10 16.16 11.06
N TYR A 95 1.96 15.39 9.98
CA TYR A 95 3.06 14.74 9.29
C TYR A 95 3.23 15.36 7.90
N ILE A 96 4.32 16.11 7.75
CA ILE A 96 4.72 16.73 6.48
C ILE A 96 5.87 15.90 5.92
N TYR A 97 5.64 15.29 4.77
CA TYR A 97 6.66 14.57 4.03
C TYR A 97 7.31 15.51 3.02
N VAL A 98 8.61 15.73 3.14
CA VAL A 98 9.37 16.59 2.23
C VAL A 98 10.16 15.72 1.26
N ASN A 99 9.95 15.91 -0.04
CA ASN A 99 10.71 15.23 -1.09
C ASN A 99 11.22 16.23 -2.13
N ARG A 100 11.96 15.74 -3.13
CA ARG A 100 12.50 16.56 -4.24
C ARG A 100 11.44 17.30 -5.08
N HIS A 101 10.16 16.97 -4.89
CA HIS A 101 9.01 17.55 -5.59
C HIS A 101 8.16 18.47 -4.69
N GLY A 102 8.57 18.71 -3.44
CA GLY A 102 7.92 19.64 -2.50
C GLY A 102 7.45 18.98 -1.21
N GLU A 103 6.54 19.65 -0.53
CA GLU A 103 6.00 19.23 0.77
C GLU A 103 4.61 18.62 0.62
N TRP A 104 4.42 17.45 1.21
CA TRP A 104 3.18 16.70 1.19
C TRP A 104 2.61 16.62 2.60
N ASN A 105 1.43 17.20 2.82
CA ASN A 105 0.72 17.07 4.09
C ASN A 105 -0.02 15.73 4.13
N ILE A 106 0.65 14.71 4.66
CA ILE A 106 0.17 13.33 4.70
C ILE A 106 -1.10 13.22 5.55
N SER A 107 -1.21 13.97 6.63
CA SER A 107 -2.40 14.01 7.50
C SER A 107 -3.63 14.49 6.75
N LYS A 108 -3.48 15.53 5.92
CA LYS A 108 -4.55 16.08 5.09
C LYS A 108 -4.97 15.07 4.03
N ILE A 109 -4.03 14.39 3.40
CA ILE A 109 -4.33 13.36 2.39
C ILE A 109 -5.03 12.18 3.05
N ALA A 110 -4.53 11.70 4.20
CA ALA A 110 -5.16 10.63 4.97
C ALA A 110 -6.63 10.96 5.32
N LYS A 111 -6.91 12.21 5.72
CA LYS A 111 -8.28 12.69 5.94
C LYS A 111 -9.15 12.54 4.70
N ILE A 112 -8.68 13.04 3.55
CA ILE A 112 -9.41 12.98 2.28
C ILE A 112 -9.71 11.53 1.90
N THR A 113 -8.70 10.66 1.98
CA THR A 113 -8.83 9.24 1.64
C THR A 113 -9.83 8.54 2.56
N LEU A 114 -9.79 8.81 3.88
CA LEU A 114 -10.77 8.31 4.84
C LEU A 114 -12.20 8.76 4.49
N ASP A 115 -12.40 10.04 4.21
CA ASP A 115 -13.72 10.59 3.89
C ASP A 115 -14.28 9.97 2.60
N MET A 116 -13.43 9.76 1.58
CA MET A 116 -13.81 9.06 0.35
C MET A 116 -14.20 7.60 0.60
N LYS A 117 -13.41 6.88 1.41
CA LYS A 117 -13.68 5.47 1.74
C LYS A 117 -14.95 5.31 2.57
N LYS A 118 -15.23 6.22 3.50
CA LYS A 118 -16.47 6.23 4.29
C LYS A 118 -17.70 6.46 3.40
N LYS A 119 -17.63 7.39 2.45
CA LYS A 119 -18.72 7.63 1.49
C LYS A 119 -19.03 6.41 0.62
N ASN A 120 -18.00 5.73 0.10
CA ASN A 120 -18.18 4.55 -0.77
C ASN A 120 -18.68 3.29 -0.04
N LYS A 121 -18.69 3.28 1.30
CA LYS A 121 -19.27 2.19 2.12
C LYS A 121 -20.76 2.41 2.43
N THR A 122 -21.34 3.55 2.01
CA THR A 122 -22.75 3.91 2.20
C THR A 122 -23.50 3.72 0.89
#